data_AF-K0T491-F1
#
_entry.id   AF-K0T491-F1
#
_cell.length_a   1.000
_cell.length_b   1.000
_cell.length_c   1.000
_cell.angle_alpha   90.00
_cell.angle_beta   90.00
_cell.angle_gamma   90.00
#
_symmetry.space_group_name_H-M   'P 1'
#
loop_
_entity.id
_entity.type
_entity.pdbx_description
1 polymer ?
#
loop_
_entity_poly.entity_id
_entity_poly.type
_entity_poly.pdbx_seq_one_letter_code
_entity_poly.pdbx_strand_id
1 'polypeptide(L)'
;TSKGRDVEMLVSVVGATSAARSSPCCRGIRLGQQLAHRLIFLSAAEIKIDDPSAHRNIVVLCHEVSNDVANGIFDVNNLLKGRVDVLARCVSSALWVSNGIRIDTTIYLMLSPHNITVEVRGSRVKSLTPDERTVALYLQRTLWNGGGKDYVDSQRNDTGGREILSSRKTLRDARKGREAMIRRIRVSHRGKASLPGFVLLRDDHLQARLDELASSSSGADNRDEGPLVWMLSETGDPLWELLEGRKREQQSKRASSPNAKENRMTTTATLILGNQLGYSARDEELLRGTPFVREVSLGSLSLLTSQCIAVAHHYLDRLFELE
;
A
#
# COMPACT_ATOMS: atom_id res chain seq x y z
N THR A 1 3.40 -43.87 24.43
CA THR A 1 2.10 -44.54 24.22
C THR A 1 1.14 -44.15 25.32
N SER A 2 0.32 -43.12 25.10
CA SER A 2 -0.89 -42.76 25.88
C SER A 2 -1.50 -41.49 25.23
N LYS A 3 -2.18 -41.62 24.08
CA LYS A 3 -3.65 -41.69 23.97
C LYS A 3 -4.39 -40.70 24.88
N GLY A 4 -4.53 -39.46 24.40
CA GLY A 4 -5.58 -38.51 24.78
C GLY A 4 -6.65 -38.50 23.69
N ARG A 5 -7.91 -38.47 24.10
CA ARG A 5 -9.13 -38.70 23.31
C ARG A 5 -9.57 -37.41 22.62
N ASP A 6 -9.76 -37.44 21.31
CA ASP A 6 -10.55 -36.43 20.60
C ASP A 6 -11.99 -36.92 20.48
N VAL A 7 -12.90 -36.07 20.98
CA VAL A 7 -14.35 -36.26 20.96
C VAL A 7 -14.88 -35.60 19.69
N GLU A 8 -15.59 -36.39 18.89
CA GLU A 8 -16.37 -35.95 17.73
C GLU A 8 -17.39 -34.88 18.12
N MET A 9 -17.49 -33.82 17.31
CA MET A 9 -18.75 -33.07 17.20
C MET A 9 -19.18 -33.05 15.74
N LEU A 10 -20.21 -33.85 15.50
CA LEU A 10 -20.98 -33.98 14.28
C LEU A 10 -21.96 -32.80 14.19
N VAL A 11 -21.95 -32.02 13.11
CA VAL A 11 -23.15 -31.29 12.66
C VAL A 11 -23.28 -31.45 11.15
N SER A 12 -24.46 -31.94 10.78
CA SER A 12 -24.93 -32.32 9.46
C SER A 12 -25.74 -31.18 8.81
N VAL A 13 -26.17 -31.43 7.57
CA VAL A 13 -27.24 -30.79 6.78
C VAL A 13 -26.84 -29.43 6.17
N VAL A 14 -27.06 -29.07 4.88
CA VAL A 14 -28.03 -29.48 3.86
C VAL A 14 -27.39 -29.31 2.47
N GLY A 15 -27.58 -30.29 1.58
CA GLY A 15 -27.30 -30.15 0.16
C GLY A 15 -28.46 -29.47 -0.58
N ALA A 16 -28.14 -28.56 -1.49
CA ALA A 16 -29.09 -28.07 -2.50
C ALA A 16 -28.39 -28.02 -3.86
N THR A 17 -28.76 -28.98 -4.69
CA THR A 17 -28.54 -29.04 -6.13
C THR A 17 -29.45 -28.03 -6.82
N SER A 18 -28.93 -27.20 -7.73
CA SER A 18 -29.69 -26.86 -8.94
C SER A 18 -28.75 -26.52 -10.09
N ALA A 19 -28.95 -27.25 -11.18
CA ALA A 19 -28.34 -27.03 -12.47
C ALA A 19 -29.26 -26.12 -13.28
N ALA A 20 -28.69 -25.14 -13.98
CA ALA A 20 -29.37 -24.48 -15.10
C ALA A 20 -28.35 -24.22 -16.21
N ARG A 21 -28.44 -25.06 -17.24
CA ARG A 21 -27.87 -24.83 -18.57
C ARG A 21 -28.76 -23.84 -19.30
N SER A 22 -28.19 -22.81 -19.92
CA SER A 22 -28.68 -22.32 -21.22
C SER A 22 -27.63 -21.43 -21.91
N SER A 23 -27.46 -21.68 -23.19
CA SER A 23 -26.75 -20.92 -24.21
C SER A 23 -27.40 -21.33 -25.56
N PRO A 24 -27.15 -20.67 -26.70
CA PRO A 24 -26.77 -19.29 -27.01
C PRO A 24 -27.70 -18.68 -28.12
N CYS A 25 -27.23 -17.66 -28.88
CA CYS A 25 -27.83 -16.95 -30.04
C CYS A 25 -28.61 -15.67 -29.66
N CYS A 26 -28.41 -14.48 -30.25
CA CYS A 26 -28.20 -14.11 -31.65
C CYS A 26 -27.40 -12.80 -31.83
N ARG A 27 -27.03 -12.57 -33.09
CA ARG A 27 -26.23 -11.51 -33.71
C ARG A 27 -26.74 -10.07 -33.51
N GLY A 28 -25.80 -9.16 -33.25
CA GLY A 28 -25.48 -7.93 -34.01
C GLY A 28 -26.54 -6.85 -34.22
N ILE A 29 -26.24 -5.63 -33.77
CA ILE A 29 -26.53 -4.34 -34.42
C ILE A 29 -25.43 -3.34 -34.01
N ARG A 30 -24.99 -2.51 -34.97
CA ARG A 30 -24.01 -1.42 -34.83
C ARG A 30 -24.71 -0.07 -34.59
N LEU A 31 -23.89 0.87 -34.09
CA LEU A 31 -24.00 2.33 -34.09
C LEU A 31 -24.92 3.01 -33.06
N GLY A 32 -24.35 3.95 -32.29
CA GLY A 32 -25.09 5.02 -31.62
C GLY A 32 -24.47 5.49 -30.30
N GLN A 33 -23.59 6.49 -30.39
CA GLN A 33 -23.45 7.69 -29.53
C GLN A 33 -23.49 7.64 -27.98
N GLN A 34 -22.66 8.54 -27.42
CA GLN A 34 -22.80 9.32 -26.17
C GLN A 34 -22.24 8.78 -24.84
N LEU A 35 -21.14 9.43 -24.43
CA LEU A 35 -20.88 10.05 -23.12
C LEU A 35 -21.80 9.62 -21.94
N ALA A 36 -21.28 8.78 -21.06
CA ALA A 36 -21.57 8.78 -19.62
C ALA A 36 -20.54 7.90 -18.88
N HIS A 37 -19.40 8.46 -18.49
CA HIS A 37 -18.52 7.85 -17.46
C HIS A 37 -18.63 8.68 -16.18
N ARG A 38 -19.76 8.52 -15.49
CA ARG A 38 -19.94 8.88 -14.08
C ARG A 38 -20.85 7.83 -13.44
N LEU A 39 -20.42 7.34 -12.27
CA LEU A 39 -21.06 6.38 -11.37
C LEU A 39 -21.14 4.91 -11.83
N ILE A 40 -20.19 4.12 -11.31
CA ILE A 40 -20.55 2.85 -10.67
C ILE A 40 -19.91 2.88 -9.27
N PHE A 41 -20.65 3.42 -8.31
CA PHE A 41 -20.47 3.12 -6.89
C PHE A 41 -21.53 2.06 -6.53
N LEU A 42 -21.14 1.15 -5.63
CA LEU A 42 -21.92 0.11 -4.96
C LEU A 42 -22.12 -1.22 -5.71
N SER A 43 -21.30 -2.22 -5.34
CA SER A 43 -21.79 -3.36 -4.54
C SER A 43 -20.72 -4.44 -4.40
N ALA A 44 -20.00 -4.41 -3.28
CA ALA A 44 -19.81 -5.61 -2.49
C ALA A 44 -20.06 -5.17 -1.05
N ALA A 45 -21.00 -5.81 -0.37
CA ALA A 45 -21.23 -5.60 1.04
C ALA A 45 -19.92 -5.91 1.78
N GLU A 46 -19.14 -4.87 2.07
CA GLU A 46 -18.08 -4.94 3.05
C GLU A 46 -18.79 -5.18 4.37
N ILE A 47 -18.56 -6.36 4.93
CA ILE A 47 -18.83 -6.64 6.34
C ILE A 47 -18.29 -5.42 7.09
N LYS A 48 -19.17 -4.68 7.78
CA LYS A 48 -18.78 -3.63 8.72
C LYS A 48 -17.93 -4.29 9.80
N ILE A 49 -16.65 -4.43 9.51
CA ILE A 49 -15.61 -4.48 10.53
C ILE A 49 -15.67 -3.09 11.13
N ASP A 50 -15.93 -2.99 12.43
CA ASP A 50 -15.98 -1.71 13.15
C ASP A 50 -14.77 -0.87 12.73
N ASP A 51 -15.01 0.24 12.02
CA ASP A 51 -13.95 1.12 11.54
C ASP A 51 -13.24 1.67 12.79
N PRO A 52 -11.92 1.46 12.95
CA PRO A 52 -11.24 1.83 14.17
C PRO A 52 -11.36 3.33 14.41
N SER A 53 -11.41 3.72 15.69
CA SER A 53 -11.57 5.13 16.06
C SER A 53 -10.39 6.02 15.71
N ALA A 54 -9.25 5.42 15.36
CA ALA A 54 -8.12 6.10 14.79
C ALA A 54 -7.59 5.27 13.62
N HIS A 55 -7.19 5.93 12.54
CA HIS A 55 -6.63 5.29 11.36
C HIS A 55 -5.27 5.89 11.01
N ARG A 56 -4.34 5.06 10.58
CA ARG A 56 -2.95 5.42 10.29
C ARG A 56 -2.65 5.14 8.83
N ASN A 57 -2.39 6.19 8.07
CA ASN A 57 -1.91 6.10 6.70
C ASN A 57 -0.40 6.27 6.69
N ILE A 58 0.32 5.27 6.20
CA ILE A 58 1.76 5.33 5.96
C ILE A 58 1.97 5.44 4.46
N VAL A 59 2.51 6.57 3.98
CA VAL A 59 2.79 6.81 2.57
C VAL A 59 4.30 6.77 2.37
N VAL A 60 4.78 5.81 1.57
CA VAL A 60 6.18 5.69 1.21
C VAL A 60 6.36 6.05 -0.27
N LEU A 61 7.05 7.15 -0.51
CA LEU A 61 7.42 7.62 -1.84
C LEU A 61 8.64 6.84 -2.31
N CYS A 62 8.43 6.00 -3.32
CA CYS A 62 9.42 5.09 -3.86
C CYS A 62 9.94 5.63 -5.19
N HIS A 63 11.06 6.36 -5.17
CA HIS A 63 11.70 6.90 -6.36
C HIS A 63 12.63 5.90 -7.06
N GLU A 64 12.88 6.19 -8.34
CA GLU A 64 13.76 5.42 -9.23
C GLU A 64 13.39 3.93 -9.33
N VAL A 65 12.10 3.62 -9.24
CA VAL A 65 11.63 2.25 -9.36
C VAL A 65 11.77 1.81 -10.81
N SER A 66 12.50 0.72 -11.04
CA SER A 66 12.68 0.18 -12.39
C SER A 66 11.35 -0.30 -13.01
N ASN A 67 11.26 -0.25 -14.35
CA ASN A 67 10.15 -0.83 -15.11
C ASN A 67 9.90 -2.32 -14.77
N ASP A 68 10.98 -3.08 -14.55
CA ASP A 68 10.90 -4.48 -14.14
C ASP A 68 10.13 -4.61 -12.81
N VAL A 69 10.52 -3.86 -11.78
CA VAL A 69 9.85 -3.88 -10.46
C VAL A 69 8.40 -3.41 -10.55
N ALA A 70 8.13 -2.30 -11.25
CA ALA A 70 6.79 -1.75 -11.40
C ALA A 70 5.80 -2.69 -12.11
N ASN A 71 6.30 -3.60 -12.94
CA ASN A 71 5.51 -4.64 -13.62
C ASN A 71 5.49 -5.98 -12.87
N GLY A 72 6.04 -6.05 -11.66
CA GLY A 72 6.14 -7.29 -10.89
C GLY A 72 7.16 -8.28 -11.45
N ILE A 73 8.14 -7.83 -12.24
CA ILE A 73 9.18 -8.66 -12.86
C ILE A 73 10.46 -8.55 -12.05
N PHE A 74 10.59 -9.38 -11.00
CA PHE A 74 11.80 -9.44 -10.20
C PHE A 74 12.00 -10.84 -9.59
N ASP A 75 13.23 -11.15 -9.17
CA ASP A 75 13.54 -12.41 -8.52
C ASP A 75 13.29 -12.31 -7.01
N VAL A 76 12.36 -13.12 -6.50
CA VAL A 76 12.05 -13.18 -5.07
C VAL A 76 13.22 -13.75 -4.26
N ASN A 77 14.18 -14.43 -4.90
CA ASN A 77 15.41 -14.89 -4.24
C ASN A 77 16.50 -13.80 -4.18
N ASN A 78 16.32 -12.66 -4.85
CA ASN A 78 17.29 -11.57 -4.87
C ASN A 78 16.56 -10.21 -4.80
N LEU A 79 16.01 -9.90 -3.62
CA LEU A 79 15.22 -8.68 -3.37
C LEU A 79 16.06 -7.40 -3.39
N LEU A 80 17.38 -7.51 -3.20
CA LEU A 80 18.30 -6.38 -3.28
C LEU A 80 18.32 -5.78 -4.69
N LYS A 81 18.10 -6.60 -5.73
CA LYS A 81 17.99 -6.11 -7.10
C LYS A 81 16.70 -5.31 -7.26
N GLY A 82 16.84 -4.01 -7.48
CA GLY A 82 15.71 -3.08 -7.56
C GLY A 82 15.14 -2.67 -6.19
N ARG A 83 15.87 -2.97 -5.10
CA ARG A 83 15.56 -2.57 -3.72
C ARG A 83 14.15 -2.94 -3.24
N VAL A 84 13.64 -4.08 -3.71
CA VAL A 84 12.35 -4.63 -3.28
C VAL A 84 12.38 -5.00 -1.80
N ASP A 85 13.56 -5.30 -1.24
CA ASP A 85 13.80 -5.50 0.18
C ASP A 85 13.32 -4.30 1.03
N VAL A 86 13.49 -3.07 0.53
CA VAL A 86 13.03 -1.85 1.22
C VAL A 86 11.51 -1.80 1.26
N LEU A 87 10.85 -2.06 0.13
CA LEU A 87 9.39 -2.10 0.04
C LEU A 87 8.81 -3.14 0.99
N ALA A 88 9.42 -4.34 1.00
CA ALA A 88 8.99 -5.43 1.85
C ALA A 88 9.14 -5.08 3.35
N ARG A 89 10.28 -4.51 3.75
CA ARG A 89 10.50 -4.06 5.13
C ARG A 89 9.56 -2.95 5.55
N CYS A 90 9.24 -2.00 4.66
CA CYS A 90 8.28 -0.94 4.96
C CYS A 90 6.88 -1.52 5.25
N VAL A 91 6.41 -2.46 4.42
CA VAL A 91 5.12 -3.15 4.64
C VAL A 91 5.16 -3.94 5.95
N SER A 92 6.25 -4.67 6.22
CA SER A 92 6.37 -5.43 7.46
C SER A 92 6.33 -4.53 8.69
N SER A 93 7.11 -3.44 8.70
CA SER A 93 7.17 -2.49 9.82
C SER A 93 5.87 -1.71 10.03
N ALA A 94 5.09 -1.48 8.97
CA ALA A 94 3.80 -0.78 9.08
C ALA A 94 2.68 -1.67 9.63
N LEU A 95 2.68 -2.96 9.28
CA LEU A 95 1.55 -3.84 9.56
C LEU A 95 1.76 -4.70 10.81
N TRP A 96 2.96 -5.20 11.07
CA TRP A 96 3.14 -6.24 12.07
C TRP A 96 3.37 -5.71 13.49
N VAL A 97 2.71 -6.38 14.43
CA VAL A 97 3.01 -6.39 15.86
C VAL A 97 3.24 -7.84 16.29
N SER A 98 3.64 -8.05 17.55
CA SER A 98 3.98 -9.40 18.05
C SER A 98 2.81 -10.40 17.97
N ASN A 99 1.57 -9.94 18.14
CA ASN A 99 0.37 -10.77 18.21
C ASN A 99 -0.54 -10.67 16.97
N GLY A 100 -0.10 -10.03 15.88
CA GLY A 100 -0.91 -9.94 14.67
C GLY A 100 -0.58 -8.76 13.76
N ILE A 101 -1.61 -8.33 13.02
CA ILE A 101 -1.56 -7.23 12.05
C ILE A 101 -2.37 -6.06 12.59
N ARG A 102 -1.82 -4.84 12.50
CA ARG A 102 -2.51 -3.58 12.80
C ARG A 102 -3.66 -3.37 11.81
N ILE A 103 -4.91 -3.50 12.28
CA ILE A 103 -6.11 -3.34 11.45
C ILE A 103 -6.39 -1.88 11.09
N ASP A 104 -5.88 -0.96 11.91
CA ASP A 104 -5.98 0.50 11.80
C ASP A 104 -4.88 1.13 10.93
N THR A 105 -3.99 0.32 10.35
CA THR A 105 -2.92 0.83 9.48
C THR A 105 -3.17 0.48 8.02
N THR A 106 -3.01 1.48 7.14
CA THR A 106 -2.89 1.28 5.69
C THR A 106 -1.56 1.85 5.21
N ILE A 107 -0.80 1.06 4.46
CA ILE A 107 0.44 1.50 3.83
C ILE A 107 0.26 1.67 2.32
N TYR A 108 0.77 2.78 1.79
CA TYR A 108 0.77 3.12 0.37
C TYR A 108 2.22 3.19 -0.11
N LEU A 109 2.58 2.33 -1.05
CA LEU A 109 3.88 2.36 -1.73
C LEU A 109 3.69 3.04 -3.08
N MET A 110 4.02 4.34 -3.18
CA MET A 110 3.89 5.11 -4.41
C MET A 110 5.13 4.93 -5.26
N LEU A 111 5.03 4.23 -6.39
CA LEU A 111 6.16 3.85 -7.23
C LEU A 111 6.34 4.86 -8.37
N SER A 112 7.32 5.74 -8.23
CA SER A 112 7.73 6.74 -9.22
C SER A 112 8.86 6.21 -10.10
N PRO A 113 8.87 6.50 -11.42
CA PRO A 113 8.03 7.47 -12.14
C PRO A 113 6.73 6.90 -12.75
N HIS A 114 6.30 5.71 -12.34
CA HIS A 114 5.20 4.97 -13.00
C HIS A 114 3.80 5.47 -12.61
N ASN A 115 3.68 6.33 -11.60
CA ASN A 115 2.40 6.83 -11.06
C ASN A 115 1.44 5.68 -10.70
N ILE A 116 1.98 4.63 -10.09
CA ILE A 116 1.20 3.51 -9.56
C ILE A 116 1.44 3.43 -8.05
N THR A 117 0.41 3.07 -7.30
CA THR A 117 0.49 2.90 -5.85
C THR A 117 0.06 1.49 -5.49
N VAL A 118 0.87 0.80 -4.70
CA VAL A 118 0.44 -0.43 -4.03
C VAL A 118 -0.09 -0.05 -2.66
N GLU A 119 -1.40 -0.18 -2.49
CA GLU A 119 -2.09 0.00 -1.23
C GLU A 119 -2.21 -1.35 -0.52
N VAL A 120 -1.82 -1.38 0.76
CA VAL A 120 -1.93 -2.56 1.63
C VAL A 120 -2.70 -2.20 2.89
N ARG A 121 -3.92 -2.72 3.01
CA ARG A 121 -4.85 -2.46 4.12
C ARG A 121 -4.75 -3.54 5.20
N GLY A 122 -4.27 -3.18 6.38
CA GLY A 122 -4.13 -4.11 7.50
C GLY A 122 -5.44 -4.82 7.87
N SER A 123 -6.57 -4.11 7.87
CA SER A 123 -7.91 -4.67 8.15
C SER A 123 -8.36 -5.80 7.20
N ARG A 124 -7.78 -5.89 6.00
CA ARG A 124 -8.21 -6.83 4.95
C ARG A 124 -7.17 -7.88 4.60
N VAL A 125 -5.92 -7.69 5.00
CA VAL A 125 -4.83 -8.64 4.71
C VAL A 125 -5.10 -9.97 5.42
N LYS A 126 -4.88 -11.08 4.69
CA LYS A 126 -4.97 -12.44 5.22
C LYS A 126 -3.77 -13.26 4.78
N SER A 127 -3.31 -14.16 5.65
CA SER A 127 -2.22 -15.13 5.36
C SER A 127 -0.89 -14.49 4.92
N LEU A 128 -0.66 -13.23 5.31
CA LEU A 128 0.65 -12.61 5.20
C LEU A 128 1.53 -13.12 6.35
N THR A 129 2.84 -13.18 6.14
CA THR A 129 3.85 -13.44 7.17
C THR A 129 4.87 -12.29 7.16
N PRO A 130 5.51 -11.98 8.30
CA PRO A 130 6.42 -10.83 8.42
C PRO A 130 7.79 -11.03 7.76
N ASP A 131 7.92 -11.97 6.82
CA ASP A 131 9.16 -12.22 6.10
C ASP A 131 9.18 -11.49 4.75
N GLU A 132 10.35 -10.92 4.41
CA GLU A 132 10.50 -10.10 3.20
C GLU A 132 10.14 -10.87 1.93
N ARG A 133 10.42 -12.17 1.89
CA ARG A 133 10.17 -13.03 0.73
C ARG A 133 8.67 -13.18 0.47
N THR A 134 7.87 -13.44 1.49
CA THR A 134 6.41 -13.58 1.37
C THR A 134 5.78 -12.24 1.02
N VAL A 135 6.20 -11.15 1.67
CA VAL A 135 5.73 -9.80 1.29
C VAL A 135 6.08 -9.50 -0.17
N ALA A 136 7.30 -9.82 -0.61
CA ALA A 136 7.72 -9.64 -1.99
C ALA A 136 6.90 -10.48 -2.99
N LEU A 137 6.49 -11.71 -2.64
CA LEU A 137 5.57 -12.52 -3.46
C LEU A 137 4.19 -11.86 -3.60
N TYR A 138 3.70 -11.21 -2.54
CA TYR A 138 2.42 -10.50 -2.56
C TYR A 138 2.53 -9.22 -3.39
N LEU A 139 3.60 -8.44 -3.21
CA LEU A 139 3.91 -7.28 -4.06
C LEU A 139 4.04 -7.69 -5.54
N GLN A 140 4.77 -8.77 -5.82
CA GLN A 140 4.92 -9.32 -7.17
C GLN A 140 3.57 -9.64 -7.80
N ARG A 141 2.70 -10.35 -7.08
CA ARG A 141 1.35 -10.70 -7.56
C ARG A 141 0.47 -9.48 -7.78
N THR A 142 0.60 -8.46 -6.94
CA THR A 142 -0.20 -7.23 -7.00
C THR A 142 0.22 -6.36 -8.19
N LEU A 143 1.53 -6.24 -8.43
CA LEU A 143 2.11 -5.46 -9.53
C LEU A 143 2.02 -6.17 -10.89
N TRP A 144 1.91 -7.51 -10.88
CA TRP A 144 1.94 -8.31 -12.08
C TRP A 144 0.77 -8.00 -13.03
N ASN A 145 1.06 -7.25 -14.08
CA ASN A 145 0.09 -6.88 -15.11
C ASN A 145 0.02 -7.91 -16.27
N GLY A 146 0.34 -9.18 -16.01
CA GLY A 146 0.30 -10.24 -17.04
C GLY A 146 1.53 -10.31 -17.95
N GLY A 147 2.48 -9.36 -17.83
CA GLY A 147 3.62 -9.23 -18.73
C GLY A 147 3.14 -9.10 -20.18
N GLY A 148 2.39 -8.03 -20.47
CA GLY A 148 1.74 -7.78 -21.75
C GLY A 148 2.69 -7.87 -22.95
N LYS A 149 2.11 -8.04 -24.15
CA LYS A 149 2.84 -8.13 -25.43
C LYS A 149 3.75 -6.92 -25.65
N ASP A 150 3.32 -5.76 -25.15
CA ASP A 150 4.00 -4.47 -25.23
C ASP A 150 5.35 -4.43 -24.47
N TYR A 151 5.51 -5.24 -23.42
CA TYR A 151 6.76 -5.30 -22.63
C TYR A 151 7.91 -6.02 -23.38
N VAL A 152 7.55 -6.94 -24.26
CA VAL A 152 8.54 -7.76 -25.00
C VAL A 152 9.03 -7.01 -26.25
N ASP A 153 8.19 -6.15 -26.84
CA ASP A 153 8.55 -5.38 -28.04
C ASP A 153 9.38 -4.12 -27.73
N SER A 154 9.19 -3.46 -26.59
CA SER A 154 10.02 -2.30 -26.18
C SER A 154 11.51 -2.63 -26.03
N GLN A 155 11.84 -3.84 -25.55
CA GLN A 155 13.22 -4.29 -25.38
C GLN A 155 13.88 -4.81 -26.67
N ARG A 156 13.09 -5.13 -27.72
CA ARG A 156 13.64 -5.54 -29.02
C ARG A 156 14.25 -4.38 -29.80
N ASN A 157 13.79 -3.16 -29.54
CA ASN A 157 14.20 -1.97 -30.28
C ASN A 157 15.50 -1.34 -29.74
N ASP A 158 15.94 -1.69 -28.53
CA ASP A 158 17.15 -1.11 -27.91
C ASP A 158 18.48 -1.78 -28.33
N THR A 159 18.42 -2.85 -29.13
CA THR A 159 19.62 -3.66 -29.47
C THR A 159 20.29 -3.28 -30.79
N GLY A 160 20.11 -2.05 -31.28
CA GLY A 160 20.69 -1.54 -32.53
C GLY A 160 22.21 -1.29 -32.53
N GLY A 161 22.90 -1.54 -31.41
CA GLY A 161 24.34 -1.34 -31.26
C GLY A 161 25.17 -2.54 -31.75
N ARG A 162 26.14 -2.28 -32.64
CA ARG A 162 27.08 -3.28 -33.19
C ARG A 162 28.10 -3.70 -32.11
N GLU A 163 27.73 -4.63 -31.23
CA GLU A 163 28.61 -5.07 -30.13
C GLU A 163 29.42 -6.34 -30.41
N ILE A 164 30.61 -6.39 -29.77
CA ILE A 164 31.69 -7.38 -29.81
C ILE A 164 31.18 -8.79 -29.45
N LEU A 165 31.67 -9.82 -30.15
CA LEU A 165 31.16 -11.20 -30.08
C LEU A 165 31.12 -11.83 -28.67
N SER A 166 32.03 -11.46 -27.77
CA SER A 166 32.09 -11.99 -26.39
C SER A 166 30.92 -11.52 -25.53
N SER A 167 30.53 -10.25 -25.64
CA SER A 167 29.36 -9.65 -24.96
C SER A 167 28.03 -10.22 -25.48
N ARG A 168 27.98 -10.71 -26.72
CA ARG A 168 26.75 -11.30 -27.28
C ARG A 168 26.30 -12.58 -26.60
N LYS A 169 27.21 -13.37 -26.00
CA LYS A 169 26.83 -14.61 -25.30
C LYS A 169 26.24 -14.29 -23.94
N THR A 170 26.89 -13.41 -23.17
CA THR A 170 26.43 -12.98 -21.84
C THR A 170 25.07 -12.27 -21.91
N LEU A 171 24.88 -11.39 -22.90
CA LEU A 171 23.59 -10.72 -23.13
C LEU A 171 22.49 -11.71 -23.55
N ARG A 172 22.81 -12.70 -24.38
CA ARG A 172 21.86 -13.75 -24.76
C ARG A 172 21.43 -14.59 -23.56
N ASP A 173 22.37 -14.97 -22.70
CA ASP A 173 22.09 -15.79 -21.52
C ASP A 173 21.30 -14.99 -20.48
N ALA A 174 21.62 -13.71 -20.28
CA ALA A 174 20.83 -12.80 -19.44
C ALA A 174 19.39 -12.65 -19.96
N ARG A 175 19.21 -12.47 -21.28
CA ARG A 175 17.89 -12.39 -21.91
C ARG A 175 17.09 -13.68 -21.72
N LYS A 176 17.71 -14.85 -21.95
CA LYS A 176 17.07 -16.15 -21.69
C LYS A 176 16.68 -16.32 -20.23
N GLY A 177 17.55 -15.92 -19.31
CA GLY A 177 17.29 -15.95 -17.86
C GLY A 177 16.09 -15.08 -17.48
N ARG A 178 16.01 -13.87 -18.05
CA ARG A 178 14.88 -12.96 -17.87
C ARG A 178 13.57 -13.51 -18.44
N GLU A 179 13.58 -14.04 -19.66
CA GLU A 179 12.41 -14.67 -20.29
C GLU A 179 11.92 -15.89 -19.48
N ALA A 180 12.85 -16.70 -18.96
CA ALA A 180 12.53 -17.82 -18.07
C ALA A 180 11.90 -17.35 -16.74
N MET A 181 12.41 -16.27 -16.16
CA MET A 181 11.83 -15.65 -14.96
C MET A 181 10.39 -15.19 -15.22
N ILE A 182 10.17 -14.40 -16.28
CA ILE A 182 8.83 -13.93 -16.68
C ILE A 182 7.87 -15.11 -16.88
N ARG A 183 8.34 -16.19 -17.52
CA ARG A 183 7.54 -17.42 -17.68
C ARG A 183 7.16 -18.03 -16.34
N ARG A 184 8.08 -18.13 -15.37
CA ARG A 184 7.79 -18.65 -14.02
C ARG A 184 6.75 -17.79 -13.31
N ILE A 185 6.92 -16.47 -13.31
CA ILE A 185 5.99 -15.53 -12.67
C ILE A 185 4.59 -15.66 -13.30
N ARG A 186 4.51 -15.71 -14.63
CA ARG A 186 3.25 -15.92 -15.35
C ARG A 186 2.56 -17.21 -14.94
N VAL A 187 3.29 -18.32 -14.86
CA VAL A 187 2.74 -19.62 -14.42
C VAL A 187 2.29 -19.54 -12.96
N SER A 188 3.08 -18.91 -12.08
CA SER A 188 2.79 -18.76 -10.66
C SER A 188 1.55 -17.93 -10.36
N HIS A 189 1.16 -16.98 -11.23
CA HIS A 189 0.00 -16.12 -11.03
C HIS A 189 -1.20 -16.46 -11.93
N ARG A 190 -1.07 -17.42 -12.85
CA ARG A 190 -2.15 -17.81 -13.75
C ARG A 190 -3.39 -18.28 -12.98
N GLY A 191 -4.53 -17.63 -13.24
CA GLY A 191 -5.82 -18.01 -12.63
C GLY A 191 -5.94 -17.70 -11.14
N LYS A 192 -4.97 -16.99 -10.55
CA LYS A 192 -5.04 -16.56 -9.16
C LYS A 192 -5.86 -15.28 -9.02
N ALA A 193 -6.78 -15.24 -8.05
CA ALA A 193 -7.60 -14.07 -7.75
C ALA A 193 -6.77 -12.89 -7.22
N SER A 194 -7.40 -11.73 -7.00
CA SER A 194 -6.76 -10.64 -6.27
C SER A 194 -6.42 -11.06 -4.83
N LEU A 195 -5.38 -10.46 -4.26
CA LEU A 195 -4.98 -10.68 -2.88
C LEU A 195 -5.85 -9.84 -1.94
N PRO A 196 -6.40 -10.40 -0.86
CA PRO A 196 -7.19 -9.63 0.09
C PRO A 196 -6.30 -8.60 0.79
N GLY A 197 -6.75 -7.35 0.80
CA GLY A 197 -6.04 -6.22 1.39
C GLY A 197 -4.91 -5.62 0.55
N PHE A 198 -4.57 -6.20 -0.62
CA PHE A 198 -3.62 -5.60 -1.56
C PHE A 198 -4.38 -5.04 -2.76
N VAL A 199 -4.18 -3.75 -3.05
CA VAL A 199 -4.84 -3.05 -4.15
C VAL A 199 -3.78 -2.33 -4.97
N LEU A 200 -3.86 -2.48 -6.30
CA LEU A 200 -3.04 -1.73 -7.23
C LEU A 200 -3.84 -0.54 -7.76
N LEU A 201 -3.37 0.66 -7.47
CA LEU A 201 -3.93 1.91 -7.94
C LEU A 201 -3.07 2.42 -9.09
N ARG A 202 -3.71 2.85 -10.19
CA ARG A 202 -3.06 3.36 -11.40
C ARG A 202 -3.37 4.83 -11.55
N ASP A 203 -2.47 5.55 -12.20
CA ASP A 203 -2.56 7.00 -12.43
C ASP A 203 -2.72 7.78 -11.10
N ASP A 204 -2.04 7.29 -10.06
CA ASP A 204 -2.09 7.83 -8.71
C ASP A 204 -0.88 8.72 -8.46
N HIS A 205 -1.14 9.98 -8.10
CA HIS A 205 -0.13 11.02 -7.94
C HIS A 205 -0.19 11.63 -6.54
N LEU A 206 0.97 12.02 -6.01
CA LEU A 206 1.06 12.65 -4.68
C LEU A 206 0.19 13.90 -4.57
N GLN A 207 0.19 14.75 -5.60
CA GLN A 207 -0.68 15.94 -5.65
C GLN A 207 -2.16 15.58 -5.49
N ALA A 208 -2.66 14.62 -6.27
CA ALA A 208 -4.06 14.23 -6.23
C ALA A 208 -4.47 13.69 -4.84
N ARG A 209 -3.57 12.97 -4.17
CA ARG A 209 -3.76 12.50 -2.79
C ARG A 209 -3.82 13.65 -1.79
N LEU A 210 -2.95 14.65 -1.92
CA LEU A 210 -2.98 15.83 -1.06
C LEU A 210 -4.25 16.65 -1.28
N ASP A 211 -4.70 16.80 -2.53
CA ASP A 211 -5.94 17.49 -2.87
C ASP A 211 -7.17 16.76 -2.28
N GLU A 212 -7.18 15.43 -2.35
CA GLU A 212 -8.20 14.58 -1.73
C GLU A 212 -8.24 14.78 -0.21
N LEU A 213 -7.09 14.75 0.46
CA LEU A 213 -6.98 15.00 1.90
C LEU A 213 -7.47 16.40 2.28
N ALA A 214 -7.10 17.43 1.51
CA ALA A 214 -7.58 18.79 1.72
C ALA A 214 -9.11 18.87 1.60
N SER A 215 -9.69 18.25 0.57
CA SER A 215 -11.14 18.26 0.35
C SER A 215 -11.90 17.52 1.46
N SER A 216 -11.38 16.39 1.95
CA SER A 216 -12.01 15.57 2.99
C SER A 216 -12.16 16.29 4.35
N SER A 217 -11.25 17.22 4.64
CA SER A 217 -11.26 18.00 5.89
C SER A 217 -12.24 19.19 5.88
N SER A 218 -12.73 19.61 4.71
CA SER A 218 -13.60 20.79 4.59
C SER A 218 -15.08 20.55 4.97
N GLY A 219 -15.48 19.29 5.16
CA GLY A 219 -16.86 18.89 5.43
C GLY A 219 -17.17 18.47 6.89
N ALA A 220 -16.18 18.48 7.79
CA ALA A 220 -16.39 18.18 9.21
C ALA A 220 -16.57 19.49 10.01
N ASP A 221 -17.61 19.56 10.84
CA ASP A 221 -18.06 20.74 11.61
C ASP A 221 -17.03 21.38 12.57
N ASN A 222 -15.78 20.92 12.61
CA ASN A 222 -14.70 21.49 13.40
C ASN A 222 -13.71 22.26 12.53
N ARG A 223 -13.94 23.57 12.36
CA ARG A 223 -13.12 24.50 11.56
C ARG A 223 -11.65 24.66 12.00
N ASP A 224 -11.22 24.03 13.10
CA ASP A 224 -9.91 24.31 13.72
C ASP A 224 -8.87 23.19 13.60
N GLU A 225 -9.26 21.95 13.25
CA GLU A 225 -8.30 20.84 13.16
C GLU A 225 -8.31 20.24 11.75
N GLY A 226 -7.46 20.77 10.87
CA GLY A 226 -7.19 20.22 9.54
C GLY A 226 -6.59 18.79 9.58
N PRO A 227 -6.37 18.16 8.41
CA PRO A 227 -5.93 16.78 8.34
C PRO A 227 -4.53 16.63 8.96
N LEU A 228 -4.32 15.55 9.71
CA LEU A 228 -3.01 15.28 10.34
C LEU A 228 -2.07 14.68 9.30
N VAL A 229 -1.29 15.53 8.64
CA VAL A 229 -0.32 15.10 7.63
C VAL A 229 1.08 15.53 8.03
N TRP A 230 1.98 14.55 8.15
CA TRP A 230 3.37 14.77 8.51
C TRP A 230 4.29 14.26 7.41
N MET A 231 5.22 15.09 6.95
CA MET A 231 6.37 14.64 6.17
C MET A 231 7.55 14.43 7.11
N LEU A 232 8.21 13.26 7.01
CA LEU A 232 9.36 12.97 7.84
C LEU A 232 10.65 13.50 7.23
N SER A 233 11.38 14.29 8.02
CA SER A 233 12.64 14.92 7.65
C SER A 233 13.52 15.09 8.88
N GLU A 234 14.83 15.06 8.69
CA GLU A 234 15.80 15.24 9.78
C GLU A 234 15.76 16.67 10.37
N THR A 235 15.35 17.65 9.57
CA THR A 235 15.29 19.07 9.93
C THR A 235 13.95 19.52 10.52
N GLY A 236 12.96 18.64 10.58
CA GLY A 236 11.63 18.97 11.07
C GLY A 236 11.54 19.11 12.59
N ASP A 237 10.39 19.62 13.06
CA ASP A 237 10.09 19.70 14.49
C ASP A 237 10.04 18.29 15.10
N PRO A 238 10.54 18.06 16.33
CA PRO A 238 10.44 16.76 16.97
C PRO A 238 9.00 16.25 17.07
N LEU A 239 8.71 15.09 16.47
CA LEU A 239 7.34 14.56 16.40
C LEU A 239 6.72 14.36 17.79
N TRP A 240 7.51 13.95 18.78
CA TRP A 240 7.02 13.72 20.14
C TRP A 240 6.50 15.00 20.80
N GLU A 241 7.12 16.16 20.58
CA GLU A 241 6.67 17.43 21.16
C GLU A 241 5.31 17.84 20.60
N LEU A 242 5.09 17.62 19.31
CA LEU A 242 3.83 17.92 18.64
C LEU A 242 2.69 17.04 19.16
N LEU A 243 2.96 15.76 19.35
CA LEU A 243 1.98 14.81 19.87
C LEU A 243 1.66 15.09 21.34
N GLU A 244 2.66 15.43 22.15
CA GLU A 244 2.42 15.82 23.54
C GLU A 244 1.63 17.13 23.67
N GLY A 245 1.89 18.12 22.80
CA GLY A 245 1.11 19.36 22.74
C GLY A 245 -0.38 19.08 22.52
N ARG A 246 -0.69 18.27 21.50
CA ARG A 246 -2.07 17.83 21.19
C ARG A 246 -2.72 17.08 22.35
N LYS A 247 -1.97 16.21 23.02
CA LYS A 247 -2.46 15.48 24.19
C LYS A 247 -2.87 16.43 25.32
N ARG A 248 -2.08 17.48 25.61
CA ARG A 248 -2.41 18.48 26.64
C ARG A 248 -3.67 19.27 26.27
N GLU A 249 -3.81 19.66 25.00
CA GLU A 249 -5.00 20.35 24.49
C GLU A 249 -6.26 19.49 24.60
N GLN A 250 -6.20 18.22 24.18
CA GLN A 250 -7.32 17.28 24.31
C GLN A 250 -7.71 17.05 25.78
N GLN A 251 -6.73 16.90 26.68
CA GLN A 251 -7.00 16.76 28.12
C GLN A 251 -7.67 18.00 28.72
N SER A 252 -7.25 19.20 28.30
CA SER A 252 -7.89 20.47 28.72
C SER A 252 -9.33 20.60 28.20
N LYS A 253 -9.58 20.21 26.93
CA LYS A 253 -10.93 20.16 26.34
C LYS A 253 -11.83 19.15 27.08
N ARG A 254 -11.30 17.98 27.47
CA ARG A 254 -12.03 16.98 28.28
C ARG A 254 -12.34 17.48 29.70
N ALA A 255 -11.41 18.18 30.35
CA ALA A 255 -11.60 18.72 31.69
C ALA A 255 -12.65 19.85 31.76
N SER A 256 -12.80 20.60 30.66
CA SER A 256 -13.75 21.73 30.59
C SER A 256 -15.17 21.34 30.19
N SER A 257 -15.40 20.14 29.62
CA SER A 257 -16.76 19.66 29.28
C SER A 257 -16.92 18.15 29.53
N PRO A 258 -17.25 17.74 30.77
CA PRO A 258 -17.36 16.32 31.16
C PRO A 258 -18.65 15.62 30.68
N ASN A 259 -19.63 16.37 30.15
CA ASN A 259 -20.96 15.86 29.77
C ASN A 259 -21.23 15.90 28.25
N ALA A 260 -20.25 16.24 27.41
CA ALA A 260 -20.40 16.11 25.97
C ALA A 260 -20.46 14.62 25.62
N LYS A 261 -21.57 14.16 25.00
CA LYS A 261 -21.65 12.84 24.36
C LYS A 261 -20.35 12.62 23.58
N GLU A 262 -19.66 11.55 23.90
CA GLU A 262 -18.40 11.13 23.31
C GLU A 262 -18.60 10.90 21.80
N ASN A 263 -18.57 11.98 21.03
CA ASN A 263 -18.57 11.90 19.58
C ASN A 263 -17.16 11.45 19.22
N ARG A 264 -16.99 10.13 19.14
CA ARG A 264 -15.73 9.43 18.92
C ARG A 264 -15.22 9.81 17.52
N MET A 265 -14.56 10.96 17.43
CA MET A 265 -14.08 11.55 16.19
C MET A 265 -12.98 10.65 15.64
N THR A 266 -13.17 10.13 14.43
CA THR A 266 -12.20 9.24 13.79
C THR A 266 -10.96 10.05 13.40
N THR A 267 -9.88 9.91 14.15
CA THR A 267 -8.64 10.65 13.86
C THR A 267 -7.81 9.88 12.83
N THR A 268 -7.63 10.46 11.64
CA THR A 268 -6.75 9.87 10.62
C THR A 268 -5.41 10.59 10.58
N ALA A 269 -4.34 9.87 10.90
CA ALA A 269 -2.97 10.36 10.84
C ALA A 269 -2.28 9.84 9.57
N THR A 270 -1.71 10.74 8.77
CA THR A 270 -0.97 10.43 7.54
C THR A 270 0.50 10.78 7.71
N LEU A 271 1.36 9.78 7.56
CA LEU A 271 2.82 9.91 7.63
C LEU A 271 3.42 9.69 6.25
N ILE A 272 4.15 10.66 5.73
CA ILE A 272 4.79 10.63 4.42
C ILE A 272 6.30 10.46 4.62
N LEU A 273 6.88 9.50 3.90
CA LEU A 273 8.28 9.09 3.98
C LEU A 273 8.88 8.92 2.59
N GLY A 274 10.17 9.22 2.44
CA GLY A 274 10.97 8.78 1.30
C GLY A 274 11.45 7.33 1.45
N ASN A 275 11.79 6.69 0.33
CA ASN A 275 12.51 5.42 0.33
C ASN A 275 14.01 5.64 0.65
N GLN A 276 14.87 4.69 0.31
CA GLN A 276 16.33 4.80 0.52
C GLN A 276 17.00 6.00 -0.18
N LEU A 277 16.34 6.64 -1.15
CA LEU A 277 16.84 7.82 -1.85
C LEU A 277 16.31 9.12 -1.23
N GLY A 278 15.34 9.04 -0.33
CA GLY A 278 14.65 10.21 0.22
C GLY A 278 13.53 10.70 -0.68
N TYR A 279 13.31 12.01 -0.67
CA TYR A 279 12.32 12.69 -1.53
C TYR A 279 12.98 13.13 -2.84
N SER A 280 12.19 13.19 -3.93
CA SER A 280 12.61 13.97 -5.08
C SER A 280 12.49 15.46 -4.77
N ALA A 281 13.31 16.31 -5.40
CA ALA A 281 13.22 17.76 -5.22
C ALA A 281 11.81 18.30 -5.49
N ARG A 282 11.11 17.73 -6.48
CA ARG A 282 9.73 18.09 -6.82
C ARG A 282 8.75 17.72 -5.72
N ASP A 283 8.88 16.52 -5.14
CA ASP A 283 7.98 16.08 -4.07
C ASP A 283 8.26 16.84 -2.77
N GLU A 284 9.51 17.17 -2.50
CA GLU A 284 9.89 17.98 -1.35
C GLU A 284 9.32 19.41 -1.45
N GLU A 285 9.47 20.06 -2.61
CA GLU A 285 8.87 21.37 -2.88
C GLU A 285 7.33 21.33 -2.74
N LEU A 286 6.70 20.28 -3.28
CA LEU A 286 5.25 20.08 -3.15
C LEU A 286 4.82 19.92 -1.69
N LEU A 287 5.48 19.04 -0.93
CA LEU A 287 5.13 18.76 0.46
C LEU A 287 5.34 20.00 1.35
N ARG A 288 6.49 20.69 1.22
CA ARG A 288 6.78 21.93 1.95
C ARG A 288 5.85 23.08 1.54
N GLY A 289 5.41 23.12 0.29
CA GLY A 289 4.47 24.11 -0.24
C GLY A 289 3.01 23.87 0.17
N THR A 290 2.68 22.71 0.75
CA THR A 290 1.31 22.35 1.14
C THR A 290 1.02 22.78 2.58
N PRO A 291 0.11 23.74 2.85
CA PRO A 291 0.00 24.39 4.16
C PRO A 291 -0.34 23.49 5.36
N PHE A 292 -1.04 22.37 5.12
CA PHE A 292 -1.44 21.43 6.18
C PHE A 292 -0.44 20.28 6.38
N VAL A 293 0.59 20.19 5.53
CA VAL A 293 1.68 19.21 5.71
C VAL A 293 2.70 19.81 6.67
N ARG A 294 2.97 19.11 7.76
CA ARG A 294 3.97 19.53 8.74
C ARG A 294 5.24 18.70 8.61
N GLU A 295 6.38 19.36 8.55
CA GLU A 295 7.69 18.70 8.57
C GLU A 295 8.05 18.32 10.00
N VAL A 296 8.33 17.04 10.23
CA VAL A 296 8.63 16.52 11.57
C VAL A 296 9.83 15.58 11.56
N SER A 297 10.56 15.53 12.67
CA SER A 297 11.74 14.71 12.87
C SER A 297 11.51 13.63 13.93
N LEU A 298 12.16 12.48 13.75
CA LEU A 298 12.20 11.37 14.72
C LEU A 298 13.51 11.34 15.52
N GLY A 299 14.44 12.24 15.24
CA GLY A 299 15.74 12.30 15.89
C GLY A 299 16.84 12.84 14.97
N SER A 300 18.06 12.87 15.49
CA SER A 300 19.23 13.44 14.79
C SER A 300 19.93 12.48 13.83
N LEU A 301 19.52 11.20 13.79
CA LEU A 301 20.13 10.19 12.93
C LEU A 301 19.27 9.93 11.71
N SER A 302 19.93 9.75 10.57
CA SER A 302 19.30 9.25 9.35
C SER A 302 18.93 7.78 9.51
N LEU A 303 17.64 7.49 9.69
CA LEU A 303 17.12 6.14 9.90
C LEU A 303 16.65 5.53 8.58
N LEU A 304 16.64 4.19 8.53
CA LEU A 304 15.98 3.49 7.44
C LEU A 304 14.48 3.77 7.47
N THR A 305 13.83 3.87 6.31
CA THR A 305 12.37 4.12 6.20
C THR A 305 11.55 3.18 7.09
N SER A 306 11.91 1.89 7.15
CA SER A 306 11.23 0.90 8.00
C SER A 306 11.40 1.17 9.51
N GLN A 307 12.54 1.71 9.93
CA GLN A 307 12.78 2.13 11.32
C GLN A 307 11.97 3.39 11.65
N CYS A 308 11.90 4.35 10.73
CA CYS A 308 11.05 5.53 10.89
C CYS A 308 9.58 5.14 11.13
N ILE A 309 9.07 4.18 10.35
CA ILE A 309 7.71 3.64 10.52
C ILE A 309 7.52 3.04 11.93
N ALA A 310 8.48 2.23 12.39
CA ALA A 310 8.40 1.61 13.72
C ALA A 310 8.41 2.64 14.85
N VAL A 311 9.26 3.67 14.76
CA VAL A 311 9.34 4.76 15.76
C VAL A 311 8.07 5.61 15.72
N ALA A 312 7.56 5.94 14.53
CA ALA A 312 6.31 6.68 14.40
C ALA A 312 5.14 5.89 14.99
N HIS A 313 5.07 4.57 14.76
CA HIS A 313 4.08 3.72 15.42
C HIS A 313 4.22 3.74 16.94
N HIS A 314 5.43 3.69 17.48
CA HIS A 314 5.64 3.78 18.93
C HIS A 314 5.07 5.09 19.50
N TYR A 315 5.29 6.22 18.84
CA TYR A 315 4.73 7.50 19.30
C TYR A 315 3.22 7.59 19.13
N LEU A 316 2.66 7.08 18.03
CA LEU A 316 1.21 7.02 17.82
C LEU A 316 0.52 6.08 18.79
N ASP A 317 1.13 4.93 19.13
CA ASP A 317 0.61 4.02 20.15
C ASP A 317 0.49 4.73 21.49
N ARG A 318 1.49 5.52 21.90
CA ARG A 318 1.43 6.32 23.14
C ARG A 318 0.37 7.42 23.12
N LEU A 319 -0.03 7.89 21.93
CA LEU A 319 -1.12 8.85 21.77
C LEU A 319 -2.47 8.16 21.94
N PHE A 320 -2.67 7.04 21.24
CA PHE A 320 -3.96 6.34 21.16
C PHE A 320 -4.22 5.35 22.30
N GLU A 321 -3.22 4.87 23.04
CA GLU A 321 -3.40 4.06 24.27
C GLU A 321 -4.13 4.82 25.40
N LEU A 322 -4.36 6.12 25.24
CA LEU A 322 -4.99 7.00 26.23
C LEU A 322 -6.38 7.52 25.80
N GLU A 323 -6.85 7.09 24.63
CA GLU A 323 -8.23 7.31 24.16
C GLU A 323 -9.14 6.15 24.57
#